data_AF-A0AAW2XAK6-F1
#
_entry.id   AF-A0AAW2XAK6-F1
#
_cell.length_a   1.000
_cell.length_b   1.000
_cell.length_c   1.000
_cell.angle_alpha   90.00
_cell.angle_beta   90.00
_cell.angle_gamma   90.00
#
_symmetry.space_group_name_H-M   'P 1'
#
loop_
_entity.id
_entity.type
_entity.pdbx_description
1 polymer ?
#
loop_
_entity_poly.entity_id
_entity_poly.type
_entity_poly.pdbx_seq_one_letter_code
_entity_poly.pdbx_strand_id
1 'polypeptide(L)'
;MPINYRLISQIALLTIYMQTSQTPRIIFLGEGRGKTVLKYIILKFLGISAGGRFEDHHCVWMNNCVGQANYKIFFVFVVYAVTACVYSLVLLLGSVTVDSQNDIDDSDRIIHVISGLLLVPLSLALGFFLGWHIYLIVQNKTTIEYHEGVRAMWLAEKGGQLYSHPYDIGVYENLTAILGPTILCWLCPTTGHVGSGLRFQTKYDRLIVSSAPD
;
A
#
# COMPACT_ATOMS: atom_id res chain seq x y z
N MET A 1 29.09 -17.96 0.43
CA MET A 1 27.95 -18.42 -0.39
C MET A 1 27.80 -17.46 -1.56
N PRO A 2 27.64 -17.90 -2.81
CA PRO A 2 27.46 -16.96 -3.91
C PRO A 2 26.15 -16.20 -3.70
N ILE A 3 26.22 -14.86 -3.70
CA ILE A 3 25.06 -13.97 -3.69
C ILE A 3 24.18 -14.40 -4.87
N ASN A 4 22.97 -14.91 -4.58
CA ASN A 4 22.05 -15.34 -5.63
C ASN A 4 21.40 -14.10 -6.28
N TYR A 5 22.16 -13.42 -7.12
CA TYR A 5 21.75 -12.26 -7.92
C TYR A 5 20.51 -12.56 -8.78
N ARG A 6 20.20 -13.84 -9.04
CA ARG A 6 18.99 -14.24 -9.75
C ARG A 6 17.74 -13.99 -8.92
N LEU A 7 17.76 -14.16 -7.60
CA LEU A 7 16.60 -13.89 -6.75
C LEU A 7 16.33 -12.39 -6.64
N ILE A 8 17.39 -11.57 -6.49
CA ILE A 8 17.27 -10.11 -6.48
C ILE A 8 16.78 -9.59 -7.83
N SER A 9 17.35 -10.10 -8.92
CA SER A 9 16.90 -9.78 -10.28
C SER A 9 15.46 -10.22 -10.52
N GLN A 10 15.04 -11.39 -10.05
CA GLN A 10 13.65 -11.84 -10.20
C GLN A 10 12.67 -11.06 -9.35
N ILE A 11 13.02 -10.70 -8.11
CA ILE A 11 12.18 -9.81 -7.29
C ILE A 11 12.09 -8.44 -7.96
N ALA A 12 13.21 -7.85 -8.37
CA ALA A 12 13.21 -6.57 -9.08
C ALA A 12 12.42 -6.61 -10.39
N LEU A 13 12.54 -7.67 -11.18
CA LEU A 13 11.75 -7.89 -12.41
C LEU A 13 10.26 -8.10 -12.09
N LEU A 14 9.91 -8.77 -10.99
CA LEU A 14 8.52 -8.90 -10.55
C LEU A 14 7.96 -7.53 -10.15
N THR A 15 8.74 -6.72 -9.44
CA THR A 15 8.41 -5.36 -9.03
C THR A 15 8.21 -4.44 -10.25
N ILE A 16 9.09 -4.53 -11.25
CA ILE A 16 9.00 -3.78 -12.52
C ILE A 16 7.82 -4.29 -13.37
N TYR A 17 7.58 -5.61 -13.41
CA TYR A 17 6.43 -6.20 -14.10
C TYR A 17 5.11 -5.77 -13.45
N MET A 18 5.05 -5.74 -12.12
CA MET A 18 3.92 -5.19 -11.35
C MET A 18 3.69 -3.73 -11.75
N GLN A 19 4.74 -2.91 -11.83
CA GLN A 19 4.64 -1.50 -12.20
C GLN A 19 4.15 -1.28 -13.64
N THR A 20 4.53 -2.16 -14.58
CA THR A 20 4.11 -2.09 -16.00
C THR A 20 2.73 -2.68 -16.27
N SER A 21 2.29 -3.68 -15.48
CA SER A 21 0.95 -4.28 -15.57
C SER A 21 -0.18 -3.36 -15.07
N GLN A 22 0.17 -2.30 -14.34
CA GLN A 22 -0.77 -1.38 -13.69
C GLN A 22 -1.14 -0.14 -14.51
N THR A 23 -0.68 0.01 -15.76
CA THR A 23 -1.22 1.09 -16.61
C THR A 23 -2.68 0.77 -16.93
N PRO A 24 -3.67 1.51 -16.40
CA PRO A 24 -4.99 1.44 -16.98
C PRO A 24 -4.83 1.99 -18.40
N ARG A 25 -5.30 1.26 -19.42
CA ARG A 25 -5.65 1.94 -20.67
C ARG A 25 -6.63 3.03 -20.28
N ILE A 26 -6.21 4.28 -20.33
CA ILE A 26 -7.11 5.41 -20.23
C ILE A 26 -8.00 5.28 -21.47
N ILE A 27 -9.15 4.63 -21.29
CA ILE A 27 -10.19 4.59 -22.31
C ILE A 27 -10.77 6.00 -22.31
N PHE A 28 -10.25 6.83 -23.22
CA PHE A 28 -10.87 8.08 -23.59
C PHE A 28 -12.21 7.74 -24.24
N LEU A 29 -13.30 7.70 -23.46
CA LEU A 29 -14.63 7.80 -24.02
C LEU A 29 -14.77 9.23 -24.56
N GLY A 30 -14.92 9.31 -25.88
CA GLY A 30 -14.97 10.56 -26.61
C GLY A 30 -16.26 11.36 -26.41
N GLU A 31 -16.19 12.56 -27.00
CA GLU A 31 -17.27 13.51 -27.30
C GLU A 31 -17.66 14.54 -26.22
N GLY A 32 -17.41 15.83 -26.51
CA GLY A 32 -18.09 16.96 -25.85
C GLY A 32 -17.22 18.21 -25.61
N ARG A 33 -17.10 19.07 -26.64
CA ARG A 33 -16.38 20.36 -26.65
C ARG A 33 -16.83 21.34 -25.55
N GLY A 34 -15.86 21.96 -24.87
CA GLY A 34 -15.94 23.39 -24.50
C GLY A 34 -16.01 23.79 -23.02
N LYS A 35 -16.04 22.88 -22.05
CA LYS A 35 -16.06 23.23 -20.60
C LYS A 35 -15.10 22.40 -19.74
N THR A 36 -14.04 21.86 -20.35
CA THR A 36 -13.29 20.73 -19.80
C THR A 36 -12.14 21.16 -18.89
N VAL A 37 -11.43 22.25 -19.19
CA VAL A 37 -10.21 22.61 -18.43
C VAL A 37 -10.52 23.08 -17.01
N LEU A 38 -11.56 23.90 -16.82
CA LEU A 38 -11.92 24.41 -15.50
C LEU A 38 -12.55 23.33 -14.61
N LYS A 39 -13.31 22.38 -15.20
CA LYS A 39 -13.77 21.18 -14.50
C LYS A 39 -12.59 20.27 -14.14
N TYR A 40 -11.62 20.07 -15.03
CA TYR A 40 -10.43 19.25 -14.76
C TYR A 40 -9.57 19.81 -13.63
N ILE A 41 -9.42 21.14 -13.54
CA ILE A 41 -8.65 21.78 -12.48
C ILE A 41 -9.40 21.70 -11.14
N ILE A 42 -10.71 21.93 -11.12
CA ILE A 42 -11.53 21.79 -9.91
C ILE A 42 -11.62 20.32 -9.45
N LEU A 43 -11.69 19.37 -10.38
CA LEU A 43 -11.70 17.92 -10.07
C LEU A 43 -10.34 17.42 -9.56
N LYS A 44 -9.22 17.98 -10.04
CA LYS A 44 -7.88 17.71 -9.49
C LYS A 44 -7.69 18.22 -8.07
N PHE A 45 -8.29 19.36 -7.72
CA PHE A 45 -8.21 19.92 -6.36
C PHE A 45 -9.15 19.22 -5.36
N LEU A 46 -10.17 18.51 -5.85
CA LEU A 46 -11.15 17.79 -5.02
C LEU A 46 -10.89 16.27 -4.93
N GLY A 47 -9.84 15.74 -5.57
CA GLY A 47 -9.53 14.30 -5.52
C GLY A 47 -10.58 13.39 -6.17
N ILE A 48 -11.49 13.94 -6.99
CA ILE A 48 -12.55 13.16 -7.65
C ILE A 48 -12.05 12.77 -9.04
N SER A 49 -11.35 11.64 -9.11
CA SER A 49 -11.14 10.93 -10.38
C SER A 49 -12.52 10.55 -10.95
N ALA A 50 -12.80 10.97 -12.18
CA ALA A 50 -14.05 10.73 -12.87
C ALA A 50 -14.30 9.22 -13.03
N GLY A 51 -14.99 8.63 -12.07
CA GLY A 51 -15.33 7.22 -12.02
C GLY A 51 -15.28 6.62 -10.63
N GLY A 52 -15.96 7.23 -9.64
CA GLY A 52 -16.44 6.58 -8.40
C GLY A 52 -15.47 5.70 -7.60
N ARG A 53 -14.16 5.85 -7.76
CA ARG A 53 -13.15 5.06 -7.08
C ARG A 53 -12.66 5.85 -5.88
N PHE A 54 -12.86 5.32 -4.68
CA PHE A 54 -12.20 5.82 -3.48
C PHE A 54 -10.68 5.71 -3.67
N GLU A 55 -10.04 6.87 -3.76
CA GLU A 55 -8.59 7.03 -3.86
C GLU A 55 -8.01 7.12 -2.45
N ASP A 56 -6.92 6.40 -2.20
CA ASP A 56 -6.16 6.48 -0.97
C ASP A 56 -5.13 7.61 -1.07
N HIS A 57 -4.29 7.56 -2.10
CA HIS A 57 -3.27 8.58 -2.39
C HIS A 57 -2.72 8.45 -3.82
N HIS A 58 -2.07 9.50 -4.30
CA HIS A 58 -1.23 9.42 -5.49
C HIS A 58 0.17 8.93 -5.13
N CYS A 59 0.56 7.75 -5.63
CA CYS A 59 1.87 7.19 -5.39
C CYS A 59 2.83 7.53 -6.54
N VAL A 60 3.75 8.45 -6.28
CA VAL A 60 4.78 8.87 -7.26
C VAL A 60 5.63 7.68 -7.70
N TRP A 61 5.91 6.73 -6.80
CA TRP A 61 6.75 5.56 -7.06
C TRP A 61 6.13 4.57 -8.05
N MET A 62 4.80 4.49 -8.09
CA MET A 62 4.08 3.69 -9.07
C MET A 62 3.57 4.52 -10.26
N ASN A 63 3.80 5.84 -10.24
CA ASN A 63 3.27 6.79 -11.20
C ASN A 63 1.75 6.60 -11.45
N ASN A 64 1.00 6.29 -10.38
CA ASN A 64 -0.42 5.99 -10.46
C ASN A 64 -1.13 6.34 -9.14
N CYS A 65 -2.42 6.59 -9.22
CA CYS A 65 -3.26 6.69 -8.04
C CYS A 65 -3.47 5.30 -7.44
N VAL A 66 -3.39 5.21 -6.11
CA VAL A 66 -3.68 4.02 -5.34
C VAL A 66 -5.07 4.18 -4.77
N GLY A 67 -5.93 3.20 -4.99
CA GLY A 67 -7.29 3.16 -4.48
C GLY A 67 -7.80 1.74 -4.44
N GLN A 68 -9.09 1.56 -4.19
CA GLN A 68 -9.67 0.24 -3.90
C GLN A 68 -9.35 -0.83 -4.97
N ALA A 69 -9.33 -0.47 -6.25
CA ALA A 69 -9.11 -1.43 -7.35
C ALA A 69 -7.67 -1.97 -7.43
N ASN A 70 -6.67 -1.26 -6.91
CA ASN A 70 -5.25 -1.63 -7.00
C ASN A 70 -4.51 -1.61 -5.66
N TYR A 71 -5.20 -1.35 -4.54
CA TYR A 71 -4.60 -1.28 -3.21
C TYR A 71 -3.89 -2.58 -2.81
N LYS A 72 -4.48 -3.74 -3.10
CA LYS A 72 -3.85 -5.05 -2.84
C LYS A 72 -2.49 -5.16 -3.54
N ILE A 73 -2.41 -4.73 -4.79
CA ILE A 73 -1.20 -4.84 -5.61
C ILE A 73 -0.12 -3.90 -5.06
N PHE A 74 -0.51 -2.68 -4.71
CA PHE A 74 0.35 -1.72 -4.01
C PHE A 74 0.89 -2.31 -2.69
N PHE A 75 0.03 -2.89 -1.86
CA PHE A 75 0.43 -3.48 -0.59
C PHE A 75 1.43 -4.63 -0.78
N VAL A 76 1.15 -5.54 -1.72
CA VAL A 76 2.06 -6.64 -2.08
C VAL A 76 3.41 -6.11 -2.62
N PHE A 77 3.38 -5.05 -3.42
CA PHE A 77 4.60 -4.36 -3.87
C PHE A 77 5.44 -3.86 -2.69
N VAL A 78 4.83 -3.20 -1.70
CA VAL A 78 5.54 -2.70 -0.51
C VAL A 78 6.11 -3.87 0.31
N VAL A 79 5.35 -4.95 0.50
CA VAL A 79 5.83 -6.16 1.19
C VAL A 79 7.07 -6.72 0.48
N TYR A 80 7.03 -6.88 -0.85
CA TYR A 80 8.18 -7.37 -1.59
C TYR A 80 9.38 -6.43 -1.55
N ALA A 81 9.16 -5.11 -1.61
CA ALA A 81 10.23 -4.13 -1.46
C ALA A 81 10.93 -4.23 -0.09
N VAL A 82 10.17 -4.37 1.00
CA VAL A 82 10.74 -4.58 2.35
C VAL A 82 11.51 -5.90 2.42
N THR A 83 10.95 -7.00 1.90
CA THR A 83 11.65 -8.29 1.91
C THR A 83 12.97 -8.26 1.12
N ALA A 84 13.00 -7.54 -0.01
CA ALA A 84 14.22 -7.37 -0.80
C ALA A 84 15.28 -6.55 -0.05
N CYS A 85 14.86 -5.50 0.67
CA CYS A 85 15.75 -4.68 1.48
C CYS A 85 16.35 -5.48 2.64
N VAL A 86 15.52 -6.22 3.39
CA VAL A 86 15.97 -7.09 4.49
C VAL A 86 16.90 -8.18 3.97
N TYR A 87 16.56 -8.83 2.85
CA TYR A 87 17.43 -9.85 2.24
C TYR A 87 18.78 -9.28 1.84
N SER A 88 18.79 -8.09 1.24
CA SER A 88 20.04 -7.39 0.87
C SER A 88 20.88 -7.02 2.09
N LEU A 89 20.24 -6.62 3.20
CA LEU A 89 20.93 -6.33 4.46
C LEU A 89 21.57 -7.60 5.06
N VAL A 90 20.86 -8.73 5.04
CA VAL A 90 21.39 -10.02 5.51
C VAL A 90 22.61 -10.45 4.67
N LEU A 91 22.54 -10.29 3.34
CA LEU A 91 23.67 -10.58 2.46
C LEU A 91 24.86 -9.66 2.72
N LEU A 92 24.61 -8.36 2.93
CA LEU A 92 25.65 -7.39 3.25
C LEU A 92 26.36 -7.75 4.57
N LEU A 93 25.59 -8.06 5.62
CA LEU A 93 26.14 -8.52 6.90
C LEU A 93 26.95 -9.81 6.75
N GLY A 94 26.44 -10.77 5.98
CA GLY A 94 27.15 -12.00 5.66
C GLY A 94 28.50 -11.73 4.98
N SER A 95 28.53 -10.86 3.97
CA SER A 95 29.77 -10.48 3.27
C SER A 95 30.78 -9.85 4.23
N VAL A 96 30.35 -8.87 5.04
CA VAL A 96 31.21 -8.20 6.02
C VAL A 96 31.81 -9.20 7.02
N THR A 97 31.04 -10.18 7.50
CA THR A 97 31.56 -11.17 8.46
C THR A 97 32.57 -12.13 7.85
N VAL A 98 32.40 -12.51 6.58
CA VAL A 98 33.32 -13.40 5.87
C VAL A 98 34.58 -12.64 5.49
N ASP A 99 34.45 -11.42 4.99
CA ASP A 99 35.58 -10.60 4.56
C ASP A 99 36.38 -10.10 5.76
N SER A 100 35.77 -9.86 6.93
CA SER A 100 36.51 -9.54 8.16
C SER A 100 37.51 -10.63 8.59
N GLN A 101 37.43 -11.84 8.04
CA GLN A 101 38.40 -12.92 8.28
C GLN A 101 39.56 -12.94 7.27
N ASN A 102 39.46 -12.15 6.19
CA ASN A 102 40.45 -12.03 5.12
C ASN A 102 41.03 -10.61 5.07
N ASP A 103 42.22 -10.43 4.49
CA ASP A 103 42.75 -9.08 4.24
C ASP A 103 41.95 -8.40 3.11
N ILE A 104 41.01 -7.53 3.49
CA ILE A 104 40.08 -6.86 2.57
C ILE A 104 40.77 -5.70 1.85
N ASP A 105 40.58 -5.61 0.53
CA ASP A 105 40.95 -4.43 -0.27
C ASP A 105 40.17 -3.18 0.18
N ASP A 106 40.80 -2.01 0.08
CA ASP A 106 40.18 -0.75 0.51
C ASP A 106 38.95 -0.41 -0.34
N SER A 107 38.88 -0.84 -1.59
CA SER A 107 37.72 -0.62 -2.46
C SER A 107 36.47 -1.33 -1.94
N ASP A 108 36.59 -2.60 -1.56
CA ASP A 108 35.47 -3.41 -1.06
C ASP A 108 34.94 -2.89 0.28
N ARG A 109 35.85 -2.40 1.14
CA ARG A 109 35.49 -1.72 2.40
C ARG A 109 34.62 -0.50 2.15
N ILE A 110 35.00 0.34 1.18
CA ILE A 110 34.24 1.53 0.79
C ILE A 110 32.85 1.13 0.26
N ILE A 111 32.78 0.10 -0.59
CA ILE A 111 31.51 -0.40 -1.14
C ILE A 111 30.57 -0.87 -0.03
N HIS A 112 31.07 -1.62 0.97
CA HIS A 112 30.26 -2.06 2.11
C HIS A 112 29.72 -0.89 2.93
N VAL A 113 30.55 0.12 3.22
CA VAL A 113 30.14 1.30 3.98
C VAL A 113 29.06 2.09 3.23
N ILE A 114 29.26 2.35 1.94
CA ILE A 114 28.28 3.06 1.11
C ILE A 114 26.98 2.26 1.01
N SER A 115 27.07 0.95 0.77
CA SER A 115 25.90 0.07 0.68
C SER A 115 25.10 0.05 1.97
N GLY A 116 25.77 -0.03 3.13
CA GLY A 116 25.13 0.04 4.44
C GLY A 116 24.46 1.40 4.70
N LEU A 117 25.15 2.50 4.36
CA LEU A 117 24.64 3.86 4.49
C LEU A 117 23.35 4.09 3.69
N LEU A 118 23.19 3.42 2.55
CA LEU A 118 21.99 3.51 1.72
C LEU A 118 20.90 2.52 2.15
N LEU A 119 21.26 1.25 2.38
CA LEU A 119 20.29 0.17 2.62
C LEU A 119 19.64 0.23 3.99
N VAL A 120 20.37 0.60 5.04
CA VAL A 120 19.82 0.65 6.41
C VAL A 120 18.68 1.66 6.53
N PRO A 121 18.85 2.97 6.20
CA PRO A 121 17.75 3.92 6.31
C PRO A 121 16.61 3.60 5.35
N LEU A 122 16.90 3.09 4.15
CA LEU A 122 15.86 2.66 3.20
C LEU A 122 15.00 1.52 3.79
N SER A 123 15.65 0.52 4.40
CA SER A 123 14.95 -0.60 5.05
C SER A 123 14.06 -0.13 6.19
N LEU A 124 14.56 0.79 7.02
CA LEU A 124 13.79 1.37 8.14
C LEU A 124 12.59 2.19 7.62
N ALA A 125 12.80 3.03 6.62
CA ALA A 125 11.74 3.86 6.05
C ALA A 125 10.62 3.03 5.42
N LEU A 126 10.98 2.03 4.59
CA LEU A 126 10.00 1.12 3.99
C LEU A 126 9.33 0.22 5.03
N GLY A 127 10.06 -0.21 6.06
CA GLY A 127 9.50 -0.98 7.18
C GLY A 127 8.44 -0.20 7.96
N PHE A 128 8.72 1.07 8.29
CA PHE A 128 7.75 1.97 8.91
C PHE A 128 6.52 2.17 8.01
N PHE A 129 6.74 2.40 6.71
CA PHE A 129 5.67 2.57 5.73
C PHE A 129 4.79 1.32 5.60
N LEU A 130 5.39 0.12 5.59
CA LEU A 130 4.64 -1.13 5.60
C LEU A 130 3.81 -1.28 6.88
N GLY A 131 4.41 -1.00 8.06
CA GLY A 131 3.71 -1.05 9.34
C GLY A 131 2.51 -0.10 9.39
N TRP A 132 2.67 1.10 8.83
CA TRP A 132 1.59 2.07 8.66
C TRP A 132 0.44 1.51 7.83
N HIS A 133 0.71 0.93 6.66
CA HIS A 133 -0.33 0.34 5.82
C HIS A 133 -0.99 -0.90 6.46
N ILE A 134 -0.25 -1.71 7.22
CA ILE A 134 -0.85 -2.81 8.00
C ILE A 134 -1.85 -2.26 9.01
N TYR A 135 -1.50 -1.19 9.74
CA TYR A 135 -2.41 -0.54 10.68
C TYR A 135 -3.69 -0.05 10.00
N LEU A 136 -3.56 0.60 8.83
CA LEU A 136 -4.70 1.07 8.04
C LEU A 136 -5.62 -0.08 7.60
N ILE A 137 -5.06 -1.19 7.10
CA ILE A 137 -5.85 -2.36 6.69
C ILE A 137 -6.58 -2.98 7.87
N VAL A 138 -5.90 -3.19 9.01
CA VAL A 138 -6.50 -3.79 10.21
C VAL A 138 -7.68 -2.96 10.72
N GLN A 139 -7.64 -1.65 10.50
CA GLN A 139 -8.68 -0.71 10.91
C GLN A 139 -9.70 -0.39 9.82
N ASN A 140 -9.54 -0.97 8.62
CA ASN A 140 -10.29 -0.65 7.41
C ASN A 140 -10.41 0.87 7.17
N LYS A 141 -9.25 1.54 7.13
CA LYS A 141 -9.14 2.97 6.88
C LYS A 141 -8.26 3.21 5.66
N THR A 142 -8.66 4.14 4.82
CA THR A 142 -7.75 4.81 3.89
C THR A 142 -6.89 5.84 4.63
N THR A 143 -5.82 6.30 4.00
CA THR A 143 -4.98 7.38 4.52
C THR A 143 -5.80 8.67 4.72
N ILE A 144 -6.73 8.96 3.81
CA ILE A 144 -7.65 10.12 3.91
C ILE A 144 -8.58 9.95 5.12
N GLU A 145 -9.23 8.79 5.24
CA GLU A 145 -10.13 8.50 6.36
C GLU A 145 -9.41 8.48 7.71
N TYR A 146 -8.13 8.11 7.76
CA TYR A 146 -7.33 8.27 8.97
C TYR A 146 -7.23 9.75 9.38
N HIS A 147 -6.86 10.64 8.46
CA HIS A 147 -6.73 12.07 8.76
C HIS A 147 -8.07 12.72 9.12
N GLU A 148 -9.15 12.36 8.42
CA GLU A 148 -10.50 12.81 8.77
C GLU A 148 -10.97 12.23 10.11
N GLY A 149 -10.63 10.96 10.38
CA GLY A 149 -10.94 10.25 11.61
C GLY A 149 -10.26 10.83 12.83
N VAL A 150 -9.02 11.33 12.71
CA VAL A 150 -8.34 12.06 13.80
C VAL A 150 -9.13 13.30 14.20
N ARG A 151 -9.65 14.05 13.23
CA ARG A 151 -10.50 15.22 13.50
C ARG A 151 -11.85 14.82 14.11
N ALA A 152 -12.46 13.76 13.58
CA ALA A 152 -13.73 13.25 14.08
C ALA A 152 -13.61 12.73 15.54
N MET A 153 -12.51 12.07 15.86
CA MET A 153 -12.18 11.61 17.21
C MET A 153 -12.09 12.77 18.19
N TRP A 154 -11.35 13.82 17.84
CA TRP A 154 -11.20 15.00 18.69
C TRP A 154 -12.55 15.71 18.94
N LEU A 155 -13.43 15.76 17.94
CA LEU A 155 -14.78 16.32 18.08
C LEU A 155 -15.67 15.44 18.97
N ALA A 156 -15.60 14.11 18.82
CA ALA A 156 -16.35 13.17 19.64
C ALA A 156 -15.93 13.27 21.11
N GLU A 157 -14.62 13.34 21.38
CA GLU A 157 -14.07 13.48 22.73
C GLU A 157 -14.58 14.76 23.41
N LYS A 158 -14.61 15.89 22.69
CA LYS A 158 -15.22 17.13 23.19
C LYS A 158 -16.71 17.03 23.47
N GLY A 159 -17.42 16.17 22.75
CA GLY A 159 -18.83 15.86 22.97
C GLY A 159 -19.08 14.77 24.01
N GLY A 160 -18.04 14.24 24.67
CA GLY A 160 -18.16 13.12 25.62
C GLY A 160 -18.55 11.80 24.96
N GLN A 161 -18.32 11.66 23.65
CA GLN A 161 -18.65 10.46 22.86
C GLN A 161 -17.38 9.70 22.48
N LEU A 162 -17.47 8.38 22.43
CA LEU A 162 -16.39 7.54 21.91
C LEU A 162 -16.48 7.47 20.39
N TYR A 163 -15.42 7.87 19.70
CA TYR A 163 -15.35 7.73 18.25
C TYR A 163 -15.11 6.27 17.85
N SER A 164 -15.96 5.77 16.96
CA SER A 164 -15.81 4.46 16.35
C SER A 164 -15.84 4.62 14.83
N HIS A 165 -14.82 4.11 14.15
CA HIS A 165 -14.78 4.14 12.70
C HIS A 165 -15.91 3.27 12.10
N PRO A 166 -16.73 3.78 11.16
CA PRO A 166 -17.89 3.05 10.64
C PRO A 166 -17.57 1.77 9.87
N TYR A 167 -16.43 1.75 9.16
CA TYR A 167 -16.01 0.64 8.29
C TYR A 167 -15.18 -0.43 9.02
N ASP A 168 -14.76 -0.18 10.26
CA ASP A 168 -14.02 -1.16 11.07
C ASP A 168 -14.98 -2.22 11.61
N ILE A 169 -15.20 -3.32 10.89
CA ILE A 169 -16.19 -4.34 11.25
C ILE A 169 -15.58 -5.60 11.89
N GLY A 170 -14.28 -5.58 12.16
CA GLY A 170 -13.51 -6.69 12.73
C GLY A 170 -12.24 -6.98 11.93
N VAL A 171 -11.16 -7.38 12.61
CA VAL A 171 -9.83 -7.54 11.98
C VAL A 171 -9.86 -8.50 10.80
N TYR A 172 -10.54 -9.64 10.92
CA TYR A 172 -10.61 -10.64 9.85
C TYR A 172 -11.42 -10.13 8.65
N GLU A 173 -12.56 -9.50 8.90
CA GLU A 173 -13.42 -8.93 7.86
C GLU A 173 -12.75 -7.75 7.15
N ASN A 174 -12.02 -6.91 7.90
CA ASN A 174 -11.24 -5.82 7.35
C ASN A 174 -10.12 -6.37 6.44
N LEU A 175 -9.38 -7.39 6.89
CA LEU A 175 -8.34 -8.03 6.08
C LEU A 175 -8.90 -8.70 4.82
N THR A 176 -10.00 -9.43 4.94
CA THR A 176 -10.63 -10.11 3.79
C THR A 176 -11.28 -9.14 2.80
N ALA A 177 -11.77 -7.99 3.27
CA ALA A 177 -12.28 -6.92 2.39
C ALA A 177 -11.19 -6.35 1.47
N ILE A 178 -9.95 -6.25 1.96
CA ILE A 178 -8.84 -5.64 1.22
C ILE A 178 -7.99 -6.68 0.48
N LEU A 179 -7.60 -7.77 1.15
CA LEU A 179 -6.68 -8.79 0.62
C LEU A 179 -7.40 -9.94 -0.10
N GLY A 180 -8.71 -10.04 0.10
CA GLY A 180 -9.57 -11.07 -0.47
C GLY A 180 -9.83 -12.25 0.48
N PRO A 181 -10.75 -13.16 0.08
CA PRO A 181 -11.24 -14.24 0.94
C PRO A 181 -10.21 -15.36 1.15
N THR A 182 -9.26 -15.52 0.22
CA THR A 182 -8.28 -16.61 0.26
C THR A 182 -6.98 -16.14 0.91
N ILE A 183 -6.75 -16.55 2.16
CA ILE A 183 -5.56 -16.20 2.96
C ILE A 183 -4.25 -16.57 2.23
N LEU A 184 -4.21 -17.75 1.59
CA LEU A 184 -3.04 -18.22 0.85
C LEU A 184 -2.66 -17.29 -0.33
N CYS A 185 -3.62 -16.52 -0.84
CA CYS A 185 -3.42 -15.59 -1.95
C CYS A 185 -3.27 -14.14 -1.50
N TRP A 186 -3.10 -13.86 -0.21
CA TRP A 186 -2.92 -12.49 0.29
C TRP A 186 -1.65 -11.84 -0.23
N LEU A 187 -0.57 -12.61 -0.34
CA LEU A 187 0.70 -12.16 -0.90
C LEU A 187 0.78 -12.33 -2.43
N CYS A 188 -0.24 -12.93 -3.06
CA CYS A 188 -0.26 -13.08 -4.50
C CYS A 188 -0.71 -11.77 -5.16
N PRO A 189 0.00 -11.30 -6.20
CA PRO A 189 -0.35 -10.09 -6.93
C PRO A 189 -1.54 -10.33 -7.87
N THR A 190 -2.74 -10.40 -7.29
CA THR A 190 -3.99 -10.60 -8.04
C THR A 190 -4.76 -9.29 -8.17
N THR A 191 -5.39 -9.06 -9.31
CA THR A 191 -6.24 -7.88 -9.60
C THR A 191 -7.66 -7.97 -9.02
N GLY A 192 -7.96 -9.02 -8.24
CA GLY A 192 -9.26 -9.20 -7.59
C GLY A 192 -9.40 -8.30 -6.36
N HIS A 193 -10.38 -7.40 -6.39
CA HIS A 193 -10.85 -6.62 -5.24
C HIS A 193 -12.28 -7.06 -4.89
N VAL A 194 -12.65 -6.99 -3.61
CA VAL A 194 -13.99 -7.35 -3.16
C VAL A 194 -14.90 -6.12 -3.27
N GLY A 195 -16.06 -6.28 -3.91
CA GLY A 195 -17.09 -5.25 -4.01
C GLY A 195 -16.89 -4.25 -5.17
N SER A 196 -17.89 -3.39 -5.37
CA SER A 196 -17.95 -2.43 -6.48
C SER A 196 -17.11 -1.16 -6.28
N GLY A 197 -16.55 -0.96 -5.08
CA GLY A 197 -15.88 0.29 -4.69
C GLY A 197 -16.82 1.47 -4.43
N LEU A 198 -18.14 1.30 -4.65
CA LEU A 198 -19.16 2.34 -4.42
C LEU A 198 -19.90 2.18 -3.09
N ARG A 199 -19.91 0.97 -2.53
CA ARG A 199 -20.56 0.65 -1.26
C ARG A 199 -19.67 -0.30 -0.46
N PHE A 200 -19.47 0.04 0.80
CA PHE A 200 -18.71 -0.75 1.76
C PHE A 200 -19.61 -1.11 2.93
N GLN A 201 -19.38 -2.28 3.52
CA GLN A 201 -20.13 -2.72 4.69
C GLN A 201 -19.73 -1.87 5.89
N THR A 202 -20.72 -1.42 6.66
CA THR A 202 -20.51 -0.64 7.89
C THR A 202 -21.03 -1.39 9.11
N LYS A 203 -20.65 -0.92 10.31
CA LYS A 203 -21.25 -1.38 11.58
C LYS A 203 -22.77 -1.20 11.59
N TYR A 204 -23.28 -0.14 10.97
CA TYR A 204 -24.72 0.14 10.94
C TYR A 204 -25.51 -0.88 10.12
N ASP A 205 -24.95 -1.39 9.02
CA ASP A 205 -25.57 -2.46 8.24
C ASP A 205 -25.75 -3.74 9.07
N ARG A 206 -24.77 -4.10 9.92
CA ARG A 206 -24.89 -5.25 10.84
C ARG A 206 -25.97 -5.05 11.89
N LEU A 207 -26.06 -3.83 12.45
CA LEU A 207 -27.07 -3.50 13.46
C LEU A 207 -28.49 -3.63 12.90
N ILE A 208 -28.73 -3.11 11.69
CA ILE A 208 -30.03 -3.20 11.01
C ILE A 208 -30.44 -4.67 10.82
N VAL A 209 -29.53 -5.53 10.36
CA VAL A 209 -29.81 -6.96 10.16
C VAL A 209 -30.12 -7.64 11.50
N SER A 210 -29.38 -7.34 12.56
CA SER A 210 -29.64 -7.92 13.89
C SER A 210 -30.95 -7.45 14.54
N SER A 211 -31.53 -6.33 14.08
CA SER A 211 -32.78 -5.76 14.62
C SER A 211 -34.03 -6.11 13.81
N ALA A 212 -33.89 -6.82 12.67
CA ALA A 212 -35.02 -7.24 11.88
C ALA A 212 -35.75 -8.41 12.60
N PRO A 213 -37.08 -8.33 12.79
CA PRO A 213 -37.85 -9.45 13.32
C PRO A 213 -37.87 -10.61 12.31
N ASP A 214 -37.74 -11.84 12.82
CA ASP A 214 -37.78 -13.11 12.07
C ASP A 214 -39.09 -13.31 11.28
#